data_AF-A0A183TZB9-F1
#
_entry.id   AF-A0A183TZB9-F1
#
_cell.length_a   1.000
_cell.length_b   1.000
_cell.length_c   1.000
_cell.angle_alpha   90.00
_cell.angle_beta   90.00
_cell.angle_gamma   90.00
#
_symmetry.space_group_name_H-M   'P 1'
#
loop_
_entity.id
_entity.type
_entity.pdbx_description
1 polymer ?
#
loop_
_entity_poly.entity_id
_entity_poly.type
_entity_poly.pdbx_seq_one_letter_code
_entity_poly.pdbx_strand_id
1 'polypeptide(L)'
;MTARLVLLMFYLLVSGAVAQAPRLCPSSCYCETADRISCERGEFETVPTNWPTTIRVLILKNCSLLRIQKHAFRRYAKLEELIIEGCEQLRSLEKYAFKGLNRLRLLRLSKNGNLTEVAKNAFSLISNTHGLRIQLEDNAFTTIRPGIFRYIYDCINDMIRVILI
;
A
#
# COMPACT_ATOMS: atom_id res chain seq x y z
N MET A 1 -44.40 37.28 -13.42
CA MET A 1 -44.00 36.01 -12.77
C MET A 1 -43.60 36.32 -11.34
N THR A 2 -44.27 35.74 -10.35
CA THR A 2 -44.08 36.08 -8.92
C THR A 2 -42.74 35.53 -8.41
N ALA A 3 -42.06 36.27 -7.54
CA ALA A 3 -40.72 35.93 -7.02
C ALA A 3 -40.62 34.51 -6.40
N ARG A 4 -41.74 33.95 -5.92
CA ARG A 4 -41.83 32.57 -5.43
C ARG A 4 -41.58 31.52 -6.51
N LEU A 5 -42.02 31.75 -7.75
CA LEU A 5 -41.79 30.83 -8.87
C LEU A 5 -40.32 30.82 -9.32
N VAL A 6 -39.64 31.97 -9.23
CA VAL A 6 -38.21 32.10 -9.56
C VAL A 6 -37.33 31.38 -8.53
N LEU A 7 -37.67 31.48 -7.24
CA LEU A 7 -36.98 30.76 -6.16
C LEU A 7 -37.11 29.23 -6.28
N LEU A 8 -38.30 28.72 -6.62
CA LEU A 8 -38.53 27.28 -6.83
C LEU A 8 -37.73 26.72 -8.02
N MET A 9 -37.63 27.48 -9.11
CA MET A 9 -36.82 27.10 -10.28
C MET A 9 -35.32 27.05 -9.95
N PHE A 10 -34.84 27.93 -9.06
CA PHE A 10 -33.44 27.96 -8.62
C PHE A 10 -33.08 26.75 -7.73
N TYR A 11 -33.99 26.31 -6.86
CA TYR A 11 -33.82 25.12 -6.03
C TYR A 11 -33.73 23.81 -6.84
N LEU A 12 -34.44 23.74 -7.97
CA LEU A 12 -34.42 22.56 -8.86
C LEU A 12 -33.14 22.47 -9.70
N LEU A 13 -32.48 23.60 -9.99
CA LEU A 13 -31.18 23.61 -10.69
C LEU A 13 -30.00 23.28 -9.76
N VAL A 14 -30.14 23.54 -8.46
CA VAL A 14 -29.09 23.28 -7.45
C VAL A 14 -29.15 21.85 -6.90
N SER A 15 -30.26 21.13 -7.08
CA SER A 15 -30.42 19.73 -6.69
C SER A 15 -29.89 18.75 -7.74
N GLY A 16 -28.75 19.09 -8.35
CA GLY A 16 -27.89 18.09 -8.98
C GLY A 16 -27.24 17.27 -7.87
N ALA A 17 -27.85 16.14 -7.50
CA ALA A 17 -27.19 15.16 -6.67
C ALA A 17 -25.91 14.73 -7.40
N VAL A 18 -24.76 15.26 -6.97
CA VAL A 18 -23.46 14.75 -7.41
C VAL A 18 -23.42 13.30 -6.94
N ALA A 19 -23.64 12.36 -7.84
CA ALA A 19 -23.47 10.95 -7.59
C ALA A 19 -21.99 10.73 -7.30
N GLN A 20 -21.60 10.87 -6.03
CA GLN A 20 -20.28 10.51 -5.58
C GLN A 20 -20.15 9.01 -5.88
N ALA A 21 -19.23 8.65 -6.78
CA ALA A 21 -18.95 7.25 -7.09
C ALA A 21 -18.86 6.46 -5.77
N PRO A 22 -19.50 5.28 -5.67
CA PRO A 22 -19.49 4.52 -4.43
C PRO A 22 -18.04 4.38 -4.00
N ARG A 23 -17.72 4.87 -2.80
CA ARG A 23 -16.38 4.73 -2.25
C ARG A 23 -16.16 3.23 -2.07
N LEU A 24 -15.48 2.60 -3.03
CA LEU A 24 -15.10 1.19 -3.00
C LEU A 24 -14.03 1.00 -1.93
N CYS A 25 -14.45 1.07 -0.67
CA CYS A 25 -13.59 0.69 0.43
C CYS A 25 -13.61 -0.83 0.56
N PRO A 26 -12.45 -1.50 0.61
CA PRO A 26 -12.43 -2.93 0.76
C PRO A 26 -13.09 -3.41 2.06
N SER A 27 -13.68 -4.60 2.02
CA SER A 27 -14.17 -5.28 3.21
C SER A 27 -13.04 -5.45 4.23
N SER A 28 -13.34 -5.24 5.51
CA SER A 28 -12.36 -5.27 6.63
C SER A 28 -11.30 -4.16 6.57
N CYS A 29 -11.55 -3.10 5.79
CA CYS A 29 -10.71 -1.91 5.74
C CYS A 29 -11.53 -0.64 5.96
N TYR A 30 -10.83 0.40 6.40
CA TYR A 30 -11.32 1.76 6.57
C TYR A 30 -10.59 2.69 5.61
N CYS A 31 -11.34 3.56 4.94
CA CYS A 31 -10.81 4.52 3.97
C CYS A 31 -10.84 5.91 4.60
N GLU A 32 -9.71 6.34 5.17
CA GLU A 32 -9.53 7.68 5.73
C GLU A 32 -9.80 8.76 4.68
N THR A 33 -9.33 8.50 3.46
CA THR A 33 -9.60 9.30 2.26
C THR A 33 -9.75 8.36 1.07
N ALA A 34 -10.03 8.90 -0.12
CA ALA A 34 -10.17 8.08 -1.34
C ALA A 34 -8.87 7.34 -1.75
N ASP A 35 -7.70 7.78 -1.27
CA ASP A 35 -6.39 7.21 -1.61
C ASP A 35 -5.61 6.69 -0.39
N ARG A 36 -6.19 6.74 0.81
CA ARG A 36 -5.60 6.22 2.06
C ARG A 36 -6.49 5.13 2.64
N ILE A 37 -6.00 3.90 2.61
CA ILE A 37 -6.73 2.72 3.09
C ILE A 37 -5.95 2.09 4.24
N SER A 38 -6.65 1.86 5.34
CA SER A 38 -6.15 1.20 6.54
C SER A 38 -6.98 -0.04 6.82
N CYS A 39 -6.36 -1.21 6.81
CA CYS A 39 -6.99 -2.48 7.13
C CYS A 39 -6.45 -2.94 8.48
N GLU A 40 -7.34 -3.18 9.44
CA GLU A 40 -7.00 -3.70 10.75
C GLU A 40 -7.71 -5.02 10.96
N ARG A 41 -6.97 -6.08 11.32
CA ARG A 41 -7.50 -7.45 11.47
C ARG A 41 -8.17 -7.96 10.18
N GLY A 42 -7.60 -7.58 9.03
CA GLY A 42 -8.05 -8.05 7.72
C GLY A 42 -7.88 -9.57 7.57
N GLU A 43 -8.92 -10.22 7.05
CA GLU A 43 -8.97 -11.66 6.83
C GLU A 43 -8.66 -12.02 5.37
N PHE A 44 -7.37 -11.98 5.01
CA PHE A 44 -6.91 -12.35 3.67
C PHE A 44 -5.49 -12.92 3.71
N GLU A 45 -5.30 -14.09 3.12
CA GLU A 45 -4.01 -14.78 3.09
C GLU A 45 -2.98 -14.13 2.14
N THR A 46 -3.46 -13.37 1.16
CA THR A 46 -2.64 -12.67 0.16
C THR A 46 -3.20 -11.28 -0.10
N VAL A 47 -2.37 -10.38 -0.66
CA VAL A 47 -2.81 -9.04 -1.06
C VAL A 47 -3.94 -9.14 -2.08
N PRO A 48 -5.16 -8.65 -1.78
CA PRO A 48 -6.29 -8.70 -2.70
C PRO A 48 -6.05 -7.84 -3.95
N THR A 49 -6.74 -8.16 -5.05
CA THR A 49 -6.60 -7.48 -6.34
C THR A 49 -7.80 -6.62 -6.74
N ASN A 50 -8.83 -6.61 -5.90
CA ASN A 50 -10.10 -5.91 -6.10
C ASN A 50 -10.15 -4.54 -5.38
N TRP A 51 -9.02 -4.02 -4.92
CA TRP A 51 -8.95 -2.70 -4.29
C TRP A 51 -8.77 -1.57 -5.32
N PRO A 52 -9.12 -0.32 -4.98
CA PRO A 52 -8.93 0.81 -5.89
C PRO A 52 -7.48 0.95 -6.37
N THR A 53 -7.27 1.15 -7.67
CA THR A 53 -5.91 1.38 -8.22
C THR A 53 -5.38 2.79 -7.92
N THR A 54 -6.20 3.64 -7.33
CA THR A 54 -5.88 5.02 -6.92
C THR A 54 -5.18 5.13 -5.57
N ILE A 55 -5.01 4.02 -4.84
CA ILE A 55 -4.38 4.00 -3.52
C ILE A 55 -2.97 4.61 -3.57
N ARG A 56 -2.70 5.52 -2.64
CA ARG A 56 -1.39 6.13 -2.39
C ARG A 56 -0.81 5.70 -1.05
N VAL A 57 -1.64 5.46 -0.04
CA VAL A 57 -1.21 4.96 1.27
C VAL A 57 -2.01 3.71 1.60
N LEU A 58 -1.29 2.61 1.84
CA LEU A 58 -1.86 1.35 2.26
C LEU A 58 -1.25 0.92 3.59
N ILE A 59 -2.11 0.73 4.60
CA ILE A 59 -1.72 0.32 5.94
C ILE A 59 -2.41 -1.02 6.22
N LEU A 60 -1.62 -2.06 6.46
CA LEU A 60 -2.09 -3.40 6.84
C LEU A 60 -1.60 -3.68 8.27
N LYS A 61 -2.53 -3.73 9.22
CA LYS A 61 -2.24 -3.96 10.64
C LYS A 61 -2.91 -5.23 11.13
N ASN A 62 -2.14 -6.08 11.80
CA ASN A 62 -2.66 -7.29 12.46
C ASN A 62 -3.49 -8.18 11.52
N CYS A 63 -3.14 -8.23 10.23
CA CYS A 63 -3.88 -9.01 9.22
C CYS A 63 -3.39 -10.46 9.18
N SER A 64 -4.24 -11.36 8.67
CA SER A 64 -3.96 -12.79 8.45
C SER A 64 -3.16 -13.07 7.16
N LEU A 65 -2.35 -12.11 6.73
CA LEU A 65 -1.55 -12.20 5.51
C LEU A 65 -0.50 -13.31 5.68
N LEU A 66 -0.56 -14.37 4.87
CA LEU A 66 0.37 -15.50 4.94
C LEU A 66 1.65 -15.22 4.13
N ARG A 67 1.50 -14.62 2.94
CA ARG A 67 2.60 -14.39 2.01
C ARG A 67 2.39 -13.15 1.16
N ILE A 68 3.48 -12.47 0.81
CA ILE A 68 3.48 -11.44 -0.23
C ILE A 68 3.97 -12.07 -1.54
N GLN A 69 3.01 -12.34 -2.42
CA GLN A 69 3.24 -12.97 -3.72
C GLN A 69 4.06 -12.09 -4.68
N LYS A 70 4.68 -12.72 -5.67
CA LYS A 70 5.37 -12.05 -6.77
C LYS A 70 4.42 -11.03 -7.42
N HIS A 71 4.85 -9.78 -7.50
CA HIS A 71 4.07 -8.67 -8.09
C HIS A 71 2.77 -8.33 -7.36
N ALA A 72 2.65 -8.68 -6.07
CA ALA A 72 1.46 -8.45 -5.24
C ALA A 72 0.88 -7.04 -5.37
N PHE A 73 1.74 -6.03 -5.48
CA PHE A 73 1.32 -4.62 -5.51
C PHE A 73 1.42 -3.96 -6.89
N ARG A 74 1.72 -4.71 -7.97
CA ARG A 74 2.00 -4.14 -9.30
C ARG A 74 0.85 -3.30 -9.87
N ARG A 75 -0.40 -3.59 -9.49
CA ARG A 75 -1.60 -2.84 -9.92
C ARG A 75 -1.73 -1.47 -9.24
N TYR A 76 -1.08 -1.28 -8.09
CA TYR A 76 -1.13 -0.07 -7.29
C TYR A 76 0.05 0.86 -7.64
N ALA A 77 0.20 1.19 -8.92
CA ALA A 77 1.33 1.98 -9.42
C ALA A 77 1.41 3.42 -8.83
N LYS A 78 0.34 3.88 -8.19
CA LYS A 78 0.27 5.16 -7.48
C LYS A 78 0.67 5.07 -6.00
N LEU A 79 0.99 3.88 -5.50
CA LEU A 79 1.33 3.66 -4.10
C LEU A 79 2.63 4.39 -3.74
N GLU A 80 2.55 5.17 -2.67
CA GLU A 80 3.63 6.01 -2.15
C GLU A 80 4.10 5.50 -0.80
N GLU A 81 3.19 4.99 0.03
CA GLU A 81 3.51 4.46 1.35
C GLU A 81 2.83 3.10 1.56
N LEU A 82 3.63 2.10 1.91
CA LEU A 82 3.17 0.76 2.24
C LEU A 82 3.66 0.39 3.64
N ILE A 83 2.72 0.18 4.55
CA ILE A 83 2.98 -0.20 5.93
C ILE A 83 2.32 -1.56 6.20
N ILE A 84 3.12 -2.54 6.61
CA ILE A 84 2.65 -3.87 7.01
C ILE A 84 3.21 -4.15 8.40
N GLU A 85 2.33 -4.08 9.40
CA GLU A 85 2.69 -4.15 10.80
C GLU A 85 1.91 -5.23 11.55
N GLY A 86 2.59 -6.00 12.39
CA GLY A 86 1.94 -6.95 13.30
C GLY A 86 1.23 -8.11 12.61
N CYS A 87 1.54 -8.40 11.35
CA CYS A 87 0.95 -9.52 10.63
C CYS A 87 1.68 -10.82 11.05
N GLU A 88 1.30 -11.37 12.21
CA GLU A 88 1.96 -12.53 12.82
C GLU A 88 1.91 -13.79 11.94
N GLN A 89 0.98 -13.88 11.00
CA GLN A 89 0.87 -15.01 10.09
C GLN A 89 1.75 -14.88 8.84
N LEU A 90 2.39 -13.73 8.62
CA LEU A 90 3.23 -13.50 7.44
C LEU A 90 4.51 -14.32 7.55
N ARG A 91 4.70 -15.26 6.62
CA ARG A 91 5.84 -16.18 6.59
C ARG A 91 6.86 -15.85 5.51
N SER A 92 6.41 -15.37 4.35
CA SER A 92 7.29 -15.26 3.18
C SER A 92 7.05 -14.04 2.29
N LEU A 93 8.15 -13.56 1.68
CA LEU A 93 8.18 -12.59 0.59
C LEU A 93 8.76 -13.23 -0.66
N GLU A 94 7.97 -13.31 -1.72
CA GLU A 94 8.42 -13.86 -2.99
C GLU A 94 9.31 -12.89 -3.77
N LYS A 95 9.99 -13.43 -4.81
CA LYS A 95 10.80 -12.61 -5.72
C LYS A 95 9.95 -11.50 -6.35
N TYR A 96 10.48 -10.28 -6.39
CA TYR A 96 9.83 -9.13 -7.03
C TYR A 96 8.44 -8.80 -6.45
N ALA A 97 8.23 -9.06 -5.15
CA ALA A 97 7.01 -8.75 -4.41
C ALA A 97 6.57 -7.29 -4.60
N PHE A 98 7.52 -6.36 -4.59
CA PHE A 98 7.30 -4.91 -4.66
C PHE A 98 7.63 -4.30 -6.03
N LYS A 99 7.81 -5.13 -7.08
CA LYS A 99 8.21 -4.64 -8.41
C LYS A 99 7.17 -3.70 -9.01
N GLY A 100 7.66 -2.61 -9.60
CA GLY A 100 6.84 -1.64 -10.35
C GLY A 100 6.16 -0.58 -9.49
N LEU A 101 6.50 -0.51 -8.20
CA LEU A 101 6.04 0.54 -7.30
C LEU A 101 6.84 1.82 -7.51
N ASN A 102 6.53 2.52 -8.60
CA ASN A 102 7.38 3.61 -9.12
C ASN A 102 7.30 4.92 -8.32
N ARG A 103 6.37 5.02 -7.38
CA ARG A 103 6.16 6.21 -6.53
C ARG A 103 6.45 5.93 -5.05
N LEU A 104 6.89 4.72 -4.72
CA LEU A 104 7.00 4.27 -3.33
C LEU A 104 8.16 4.95 -2.61
N ARG A 105 7.83 5.84 -1.67
CA ARG A 105 8.79 6.55 -0.82
C ARG A 105 9.03 5.85 0.52
N LEU A 106 8.06 5.07 1.00
CA LEU A 106 8.15 4.35 2.27
C LEU A 106 7.65 2.92 2.13
N LEU A 107 8.52 1.97 2.50
CA LEU A 107 8.17 0.58 2.74
C LEU A 107 8.50 0.23 4.19
N ARG A 108 7.48 -0.03 5.00
CA ARG A 108 7.64 -0.51 6.37
C ARG A 108 7.09 -1.93 6.49
N LEU A 109 7.95 -2.85 6.87
CA LEU A 109 7.59 -4.18 7.36
C LEU A 109 8.03 -4.22 8.82
N SER A 110 7.11 -4.17 9.77
CA SER A 110 7.48 -4.16 11.20
C SER A 110 6.67 -5.12 12.05
N LYS A 111 7.28 -5.68 13.09
CA LYS A 111 6.59 -6.59 14.04
C LYS A 111 5.95 -7.80 13.35
N ASN A 112 6.50 -8.27 12.23
CA ASN A 112 6.04 -9.50 11.58
C ASN A 112 6.92 -10.65 12.08
N GLY A 113 6.66 -11.08 13.33
CA GLY A 113 7.53 -11.96 14.12
C GLY A 113 7.71 -13.39 13.59
N ASN A 114 7.08 -13.75 12.47
CA ASN A 114 7.25 -15.04 11.83
C ASN A 114 7.67 -14.94 10.36
N LEU A 115 7.98 -13.74 9.88
CA LEU A 115 8.49 -13.54 8.53
C LEU A 115 9.95 -13.98 8.48
N THR A 116 10.22 -15.15 7.91
CA THR A 116 11.57 -15.77 7.87
C THR A 116 12.05 -16.04 6.45
N GLU A 117 11.13 -16.22 5.50
CA GLU A 117 11.45 -16.62 4.13
C GLU A 117 11.42 -15.41 3.18
N VAL A 118 12.55 -14.72 3.05
CA VAL A 118 12.70 -13.59 2.11
C VAL A 118 13.50 -14.03 0.88
N ALA A 119 12.85 -14.03 -0.29
CA ALA A 119 13.49 -14.42 -1.55
C ALA A 119 14.64 -13.47 -1.94
N LYS A 120 15.66 -14.00 -2.65
CA LYS A 120 16.90 -13.31 -3.07
C LYS A 120 16.72 -12.04 -3.92
N ASN A 121 15.52 -11.64 -4.29
CA ASN A 121 15.23 -10.40 -5.04
C ASN A 121 13.85 -9.84 -4.64
N ALA A 122 13.43 -10.02 -3.39
CA ALA A 122 12.10 -9.61 -2.93
C ALA A 122 11.87 -8.10 -3.09
N PHE A 123 12.90 -7.29 -2.79
CA PHE A 123 12.86 -5.83 -2.88
C PHE A 123 13.43 -5.28 -4.20
N SER A 124 13.84 -6.14 -5.13
CA SER A 124 14.40 -5.73 -6.42
C SER A 124 13.35 -5.10 -7.33
N LEU A 125 13.79 -4.20 -8.22
CA LEU A 125 12.97 -3.57 -9.25
C LEU A 125 11.83 -2.69 -8.70
N ILE A 126 12.06 -2.11 -7.52
CA ILE A 126 11.35 -0.92 -7.07
C ILE A 126 12.01 0.24 -7.84
N SER A 127 11.29 0.80 -8.81
CA SER A 127 11.79 1.82 -9.73
C SER A 127 11.27 3.19 -9.34
N ASN A 128 11.80 3.79 -8.27
CA ASN A 128 11.35 5.09 -7.78
C ASN A 128 12.36 6.20 -8.11
N THR A 129 11.84 7.37 -8.46
CA THR A 129 12.59 8.60 -8.69
C THR A 129 12.48 9.59 -7.53
N HIS A 130 12.01 9.21 -6.34
CA HIS A 130 11.71 10.14 -5.22
C HIS A 130 12.46 9.81 -3.92
N GLY A 131 13.48 8.94 -3.95
CA GLY A 131 14.09 8.35 -2.76
C GLY A 131 13.21 7.30 -2.08
N LEU A 132 13.82 6.28 -1.49
CA LEU A 132 13.11 5.15 -0.87
C LEU A 132 13.63 4.86 0.54
N ARG A 133 12.73 4.94 1.52
CA ARG A 133 12.98 4.51 2.90
C ARG A 133 12.42 3.11 3.12
N ILE A 134 13.27 2.18 3.60
CA ILE A 134 12.88 0.81 3.94
C ILE A 134 13.10 0.61 5.45
N GLN A 135 12.05 0.23 6.17
CA GLN A 135 12.10 -0.05 7.61
C GLN A 135 11.71 -1.51 7.85
N LEU A 136 12.59 -2.29 8.47
CA LEU A 136 12.44 -3.74 8.64
C LEU A 136 12.52 -4.17 10.13
N GLU A 137 12.00 -3.32 11.02
CA GLU A 137 12.08 -3.42 12.48
C GLU A 137 11.28 -4.61 13.04
N ASP A 138 11.74 -5.27 14.10
CA ASP A 138 11.00 -6.34 14.81
C ASP A 138 10.47 -7.49 13.93
N ASN A 139 11.18 -7.89 12.88
CA ASN A 139 10.84 -9.10 12.10
C ASN A 139 11.77 -10.27 12.46
N ALA A 140 11.31 -11.51 12.23
CA ALA A 140 12.14 -12.68 12.48
C ALA A 140 13.31 -12.85 11.51
N PHE A 141 13.23 -12.27 10.31
CA PHE A 141 14.36 -12.23 9.39
C PHE A 141 15.34 -11.13 9.83
N THR A 142 16.26 -11.50 10.71
CA THR A 142 17.28 -10.57 11.23
C THR A 142 18.48 -10.41 10.29
N THR A 143 18.62 -11.29 9.29
CA THR A 143 19.75 -11.29 8.36
C THR A 143 19.35 -10.76 6.99
N ILE A 144 19.82 -9.56 6.65
CA ILE A 144 19.81 -9.05 5.27
C ILE A 144 20.79 -9.91 4.47
N ARG A 145 20.29 -10.94 3.78
CA ARG A 145 21.13 -11.75 2.89
C ARG A 145 21.62 -10.90 1.70
N PRO A 146 22.86 -11.09 1.23
CA PRO A 146 23.34 -10.41 0.04
C PRO A 146 22.40 -10.61 -1.16
N GLY A 147 21.96 -9.51 -1.77
CA GLY A 147 21.14 -9.51 -2.97
C GLY A 147 19.65 -9.21 -2.78
N ILE A 148 19.11 -9.18 -1.55
CA ILE A 148 17.68 -8.88 -1.36
C ILE A 148 17.27 -7.50 -1.91
N PHE A 149 18.21 -6.55 -1.93
CA PHE A 149 18.09 -5.18 -2.47
C PHE A 149 18.74 -4.98 -3.84
N ARG A 150 19.11 -6.06 -4.54
CA ARG A 150 19.76 -5.95 -5.87
C ARG A 150 18.81 -5.24 -6.84
N TYR A 151 19.30 -4.31 -7.65
CA TYR A 151 18.49 -3.57 -8.63
C TYR A 151 17.34 -2.74 -8.02
N ILE A 152 17.53 -2.17 -6.83
CA ILE A 152 16.75 -1.00 -6.43
C ILE A 152 17.38 0.18 -7.17
N TYR A 153 16.59 0.83 -8.03
CA TYR A 153 17.03 2.00 -8.78
C TYR A 153 16.46 3.22 -8.08
N ASP A 154 17.34 4.04 -7.50
CA ASP A 154 17.04 5.40 -7.05
C ASP A 154 17.82 6.37 -7.93
N CYS A 155 17.13 7.22 -8.68
CA CYS A 155 17.77 8.21 -9.55
C CYS A 155 18.17 9.50 -8.81
N ILE A 156 17.82 9.67 -7.53
CA ILE A 156 17.96 10.98 -6.86
C ILE A 156 19.28 11.18 -6.10
N ASN A 157 20.12 10.16 -5.89
CA ASN A 157 21.48 10.17 -5.26
C ASN A 157 21.57 9.13 -4.12
N ASP A 158 21.63 7.83 -4.42
CA ASP A 158 22.00 6.79 -3.45
C ASP A 158 21.22 6.80 -2.10
N MET A 159 19.99 7.31 -2.04
CA MET A 159 19.25 7.53 -0.78
C MET A 159 18.35 6.34 -0.37
N ILE A 160 18.83 5.11 -0.54
CA ILE A 160 18.17 3.96 0.11
C ILE A 160 18.60 3.93 1.57
N ARG A 161 17.71 4.36 2.47
CA ARG A 161 17.93 4.21 3.92
C ARG A 161 17.22 2.95 4.40
N VAL A 162 17.99 1.91 4.69
CA VAL A 162 17.53 0.71 5.38
C VAL A 162 17.74 0.90 6.88
N ILE A 163 16.65 0.92 7.64
CA ILE A 163 16.69 1.01 9.10
C ILE A 163 16.35 -0.37 9.67
N LEU A 164 17.34 -0.95 10.36
CA LEU A 164 17.21 -2.14 11.19
C LEU A 164 17.28 -1.64 12.64
N ILE A 165 16.16 -1.65 13.35
CA ILE A 165 16.12 -1.42 14.80
C ILE A 165 15.58 -2.71 15.41
#